data_AF-A0A1V6YLL6-F1
#
_entry.id   AF-A0A1V6YLL6-F1
#
_cell.length_a   1.000
_cell.length_b   1.000
_cell.length_c   1.000
_cell.angle_alpha   90.00
_cell.angle_beta   90.00
_cell.angle_gamma   90.00
#
_symmetry.space_group_name_H-M   'P 1'
#
loop_
_entity.id
_entity.type
_entity.pdbx_description
1 polymer ?
#
loop_
_entity_poly.entity_id
_entity_poly.type
_entity_poly.pdbx_seq_one_letter_code
_entity_poly.pdbx_strand_id
1 'polypeptide(L)'
;MGALRTVGLVILAVSVFTFIALFGRLPAFRKTPVAWLHRALWVYFPNGIAVVDNRLFGGRVVRCWNQSGSYLLKENHPLVLIFFTSLLVIGEGIFVPAAWPRLSSIHRVCVPAAIILPYFLLYKCVVTKSFITTENHEEEMRRYPYDRVLFHPGHQCSTCKFLKPARSKHCSFCQACISRHDHHCIWLMNCVGANNCVYFISLLVSLSVMLIYGSYLGHSILSETLKQMVPPEIQEAMQGWTAWINTWGIVITANPRVGTVFLLMVMTAPLAISFLAYHTYLIWAGVTTNESAKWSDWKDDVEDGFVFKTKRSLIFDRPLPMDLYDELWPVHTDQILVTDEDPPTEGCLLASGSNCIAHRPASDLPPDPRWKQLRTMRDVDNIYDMGFWYNLRDVVGRSVRRSKETSGI
;
A
#
# COMPACT_ATOMS: atom_id res chain seq x y z
N MET A 1 10.45 -40.78 4.78
CA MET A 1 11.16 -39.64 4.15
C MET A 1 10.45 -39.04 2.92
N GLY A 2 9.69 -39.81 2.14
CA GLY A 2 9.01 -39.29 0.93
C GLY A 2 7.97 -38.19 1.19
N ALA A 3 7.04 -38.41 2.14
CA ALA A 3 5.95 -37.46 2.41
C ALA A 3 6.44 -36.09 2.92
N LEU A 4 7.41 -36.05 3.84
CA LEU A 4 8.02 -34.79 4.32
C LEU A 4 8.75 -34.04 3.21
N ARG A 5 9.50 -34.75 2.36
CA ARG A 5 10.15 -34.14 1.20
C ARG A 5 9.10 -33.56 0.25
N THR A 6 8.02 -34.27 -0.01
CA THR A 6 6.93 -33.78 -0.86
C THR A 6 6.26 -32.55 -0.26
N VAL A 7 5.90 -32.57 1.03
CA VAL A 7 5.29 -31.43 1.72
C VAL A 7 6.24 -30.23 1.73
N GLY A 8 7.52 -30.43 2.05
CA GLY A 8 8.54 -29.38 2.01
C GLY A 8 8.72 -28.79 0.62
N LEU A 9 8.74 -29.60 -0.43
CA LEU A 9 8.81 -29.15 -1.82
C LEU A 9 7.55 -28.37 -2.23
N VAL A 10 6.36 -28.80 -1.78
CA VAL A 10 5.11 -28.07 -2.04
C VAL A 10 5.13 -26.71 -1.34
N ILE A 11 5.50 -26.65 -0.07
CA ILE A 11 5.59 -25.39 0.67
C ILE A 11 6.62 -24.47 0.02
N LEU A 12 7.79 -24.98 -0.35
CA LEU A 12 8.82 -24.21 -1.03
C LEU A 12 8.33 -23.71 -2.39
N ALA A 13 7.69 -24.57 -3.19
CA ALA A 13 7.14 -24.20 -4.49
C ALA A 13 6.05 -23.12 -4.36
N VAL A 14 5.12 -23.27 -3.42
CA VAL A 14 4.08 -22.27 -3.13
C VAL A 14 4.72 -20.98 -2.65
N SER A 15 5.68 -21.04 -1.73
CA SER A 15 6.34 -19.84 -1.20
C SER A 15 7.14 -19.09 -2.27
N VAL A 16 7.88 -19.82 -3.12
CA VAL A 16 8.61 -19.25 -4.26
C VAL A 16 7.65 -18.68 -5.29
N PHE A 17 6.57 -19.39 -5.61
CA PHE A 17 5.52 -18.90 -6.50
C PHE A 17 4.91 -17.61 -5.97
N THR A 18 4.48 -17.58 -4.70
CA THR A 18 3.90 -16.41 -4.05
C THR A 18 4.90 -15.26 -4.01
N PHE A 19 6.17 -15.54 -3.70
CA PHE A 19 7.23 -14.52 -3.71
C PHE A 19 7.42 -13.94 -5.12
N ILE A 20 7.57 -14.77 -6.15
CA ILE A 20 7.71 -14.32 -7.54
C ILE A 20 6.48 -13.53 -7.95
N ALA A 21 5.28 -14.03 -7.64
CA ALA A 21 4.01 -13.41 -7.99
C ALA A 21 3.84 -12.01 -7.37
N LEU A 22 4.22 -11.83 -6.10
CA LEU A 22 4.05 -10.57 -5.37
C LEU A 22 5.20 -9.58 -5.61
N PHE A 23 6.44 -10.08 -5.59
CA PHE A 23 7.64 -9.24 -5.57
C PHE A 23 8.41 -9.22 -6.90
N GLY A 24 8.15 -10.13 -7.83
CA GLY A 24 8.92 -10.23 -9.07
C GLY A 24 8.81 -9.03 -10.02
N ARG A 25 7.83 -8.13 -9.78
CA ARG A 25 7.71 -6.84 -10.47
C ARG A 25 8.55 -5.70 -9.87
N LEU A 26 9.16 -5.90 -8.70
CA LEU A 26 9.92 -4.84 -8.04
C LEU A 26 11.15 -4.44 -8.88
N PRO A 27 11.52 -3.15 -8.93
CA PRO A 27 12.68 -2.69 -9.70
C PRO A 27 13.98 -3.41 -9.33
N ALA A 28 14.16 -3.75 -8.05
CA ALA A 28 15.30 -4.51 -7.54
C ALA A 28 15.51 -5.86 -8.27
N PHE A 29 14.45 -6.46 -8.80
CA PHE A 29 14.51 -7.75 -9.49
C PHE A 29 14.48 -7.62 -11.02
N ARG A 30 14.37 -6.42 -11.60
CA ARG A 30 14.11 -6.17 -13.04
C ARG A 30 15.07 -6.93 -13.97
N LYS A 31 16.33 -7.09 -13.57
CA LYS A 31 17.41 -7.78 -14.30
C LYS A 31 17.77 -9.18 -13.74
N THR A 32 16.87 -9.79 -12.96
CA THR A 32 17.11 -11.09 -12.31
C THR A 32 16.19 -12.19 -12.88
N PRO A 33 16.50 -13.47 -12.65
CA PRO A 33 15.60 -14.57 -13.02
C PRO A 33 14.20 -14.45 -12.40
N VAL A 34 14.06 -13.79 -11.25
CA VAL A 34 12.79 -13.56 -10.58
C VAL A 34 11.85 -12.71 -11.46
N ALA A 35 12.34 -11.63 -12.07
CA ALA A 35 11.52 -10.82 -12.98
C ALA A 35 11.19 -11.57 -14.27
N TRP A 36 12.10 -12.41 -14.78
CA TRP A 36 11.79 -13.26 -15.92
C TRP A 36 10.69 -14.27 -15.58
N LEU A 37 10.76 -14.95 -14.43
CA LEU A 37 9.74 -15.89 -13.97
C LEU A 37 8.40 -15.20 -13.73
N HIS A 38 8.40 -13.99 -13.19
CA HIS A 38 7.19 -13.18 -13.08
C HIS A 38 6.59 -12.86 -14.46
N ARG A 39 7.41 -12.46 -15.45
CA ARG A 39 6.93 -12.27 -16.83
C ARG A 39 6.43 -13.57 -17.46
N ALA A 40 7.08 -14.69 -17.19
CA ALA A 40 6.63 -16.00 -17.66
C ALA A 40 5.25 -16.34 -17.09
N LEU A 41 5.04 -16.15 -15.79
CA LEU A 41 3.77 -16.44 -15.10
C LEU A 41 2.64 -15.49 -15.48
N TRP A 42 2.90 -14.19 -15.63
CA TRP A 42 1.86 -13.17 -15.78
C TRP A 42 1.68 -12.64 -17.20
N VAL A 43 2.64 -12.88 -18.10
CA VAL A 43 2.58 -12.41 -19.49
C VAL A 43 2.61 -13.60 -20.44
N TYR A 44 3.66 -14.40 -20.43
CA TYR A 44 3.84 -15.44 -21.45
C TYR A 44 2.85 -16.59 -21.29
N PHE A 45 2.62 -17.08 -20.07
CA PHE A 45 1.71 -18.18 -19.80
C PHE A 45 0.24 -17.82 -20.11
N PRO A 46 -0.31 -16.67 -19.63
CA PRO A 46 -1.67 -16.25 -20.00
C PRO A 46 -1.82 -16.00 -21.50
N ASN A 47 -0.81 -15.43 -22.17
CA ASN A 47 -0.83 -15.26 -23.62
C ASN A 47 -0.84 -16.62 -24.35
N GLY A 48 -0.09 -17.60 -23.85
CA GLY A 48 -0.12 -18.98 -24.35
C GLY A 48 -1.51 -19.60 -24.23
N ILE A 49 -2.15 -19.48 -23.06
CA ILE A 49 -3.55 -19.92 -22.86
C ILE A 49 -4.48 -19.20 -23.84
N ALA A 50 -4.32 -17.89 -24.02
CA ALA A 50 -5.13 -17.10 -24.96
C ALA A 50 -4.99 -17.59 -26.41
N VAL A 51 -3.78 -17.95 -26.85
CA VAL A 51 -3.54 -18.53 -28.19
C VAL A 51 -4.24 -19.88 -28.33
N VAL A 52 -4.12 -20.76 -27.33
CA VAL A 52 -4.77 -22.08 -27.35
C VAL A 52 -6.29 -21.94 -27.34
N ASP A 53 -6.83 -21.07 -26.49
CA ASP A 53 -8.27 -20.78 -26.42
C ASP A 53 -8.81 -20.17 -27.71
N ASN A 54 -8.06 -19.26 -28.34
CA ASN A 54 -8.41 -18.72 -29.66
C ASN A 54 -8.48 -19.81 -30.73
N ARG A 55 -7.57 -20.81 -30.67
CA ARG A 55 -7.57 -21.92 -31.63
C ARG A 55 -8.67 -22.95 -31.37
N LEU A 56 -8.95 -23.28 -30.10
CA LEU A 56 -9.85 -24.38 -29.75
C LEU A 56 -11.29 -23.93 -29.47
N PHE A 57 -11.48 -22.75 -28.89
CA PHE A 57 -12.80 -22.27 -28.43
C PHE A 57 -13.12 -20.84 -28.90
N GLY A 58 -12.33 -20.28 -29.83
CA GLY A 58 -12.53 -18.95 -30.39
C GLY A 58 -12.38 -17.81 -29.36
N GLY A 59 -11.56 -18.00 -28.32
CA GLY A 59 -11.25 -16.95 -27.35
C GLY A 59 -12.29 -16.78 -26.23
N ARG A 60 -13.30 -17.67 -26.17
CA ARG A 60 -14.41 -17.55 -25.22
C ARG A 60 -13.98 -17.80 -23.78
N VAL A 61 -13.05 -18.73 -23.53
CA VAL A 61 -12.64 -19.09 -22.17
C VAL A 61 -11.86 -17.95 -21.53
N VAL A 62 -10.88 -17.40 -22.23
CA VAL A 62 -10.06 -16.27 -21.77
C VAL A 62 -10.90 -15.01 -21.66
N ARG A 63 -11.85 -14.79 -22.57
CA ARG A 63 -12.80 -13.67 -22.45
C ARG A 63 -13.67 -13.81 -21.19
N CYS A 64 -14.24 -14.98 -20.94
CA CYS A 64 -15.04 -15.25 -19.74
C CYS A 64 -14.21 -15.11 -18.45
N TRP A 65 -12.98 -15.66 -18.46
CA TRP A 65 -12.04 -15.55 -17.35
C TRP A 65 -11.67 -14.09 -17.06
N ASN A 66 -11.29 -13.33 -18.08
CA ASN A 66 -10.93 -11.92 -17.92
C ASN A 66 -12.13 -11.08 -17.51
N GLN A 67 -13.33 -11.37 -18.03
CA GLN A 67 -14.56 -10.68 -17.64
C GLN A 67 -14.90 -10.98 -16.18
N SER A 68 -14.83 -12.24 -15.75
CA SER A 68 -15.08 -12.65 -14.36
C SER A 68 -14.03 -12.06 -13.42
N GLY A 69 -12.75 -12.13 -13.76
CA GLY A 69 -11.67 -11.54 -12.98
C GLY A 69 -11.76 -10.01 -12.91
N SER A 70 -12.14 -9.35 -14.01
CA SER A 70 -12.40 -7.91 -14.02
C SER A 70 -13.62 -7.56 -13.17
N TYR A 71 -14.71 -8.31 -13.27
CA TYR A 71 -15.90 -8.09 -12.45
C TYR A 71 -15.61 -8.27 -10.95
N LEU A 72 -14.78 -9.26 -10.58
CA LEU A 72 -14.44 -9.54 -9.18
C LEU A 72 -13.39 -8.58 -8.60
N LEU A 73 -12.36 -8.23 -9.36
CA LEU A 73 -11.19 -7.50 -8.86
C LEU A 73 -11.10 -6.04 -9.34
N LYS A 74 -11.85 -5.69 -10.39
CA LYS A 74 -11.85 -4.35 -11.03
C LYS A 74 -13.22 -3.66 -10.96
N GLU A 75 -14.17 -4.20 -10.20
CA GLU A 75 -15.40 -3.51 -9.81
C GLU A 75 -15.53 -3.53 -8.29
N ASN A 76 -16.36 -2.65 -7.72
CA ASN A 76 -16.65 -2.66 -6.28
C ASN A 76 -17.58 -3.83 -5.93
N HIS A 77 -17.09 -5.06 -6.04
CA HIS A 77 -17.87 -6.25 -5.75
C HIS A 77 -17.71 -6.71 -4.29
N PRO A 78 -18.80 -7.02 -3.55
CA PRO A 78 -18.71 -7.40 -2.14
C PRO A 78 -18.06 -8.75 -1.87
N LEU A 79 -17.70 -9.52 -2.90
CA LEU A 79 -17.22 -10.89 -2.70
C LEU A 79 -15.88 -10.95 -1.98
N VAL A 80 -14.96 -10.02 -2.25
CA VAL A 80 -13.66 -9.97 -1.57
C VAL A 80 -13.82 -9.61 -0.09
N LEU A 81 -14.68 -8.63 0.21
CA LEU A 81 -14.99 -8.25 1.58
C LEU A 81 -15.73 -9.36 2.33
N ILE A 82 -16.74 -9.98 1.69
CA ILE A 82 -17.46 -11.15 2.23
C ILE A 82 -16.48 -12.27 2.53
N PHE A 83 -15.61 -12.62 1.58
CA PHE A 83 -14.58 -13.65 1.76
C PHE A 83 -13.68 -13.33 2.97
N PHE A 84 -13.16 -12.11 3.06
CA PHE A 84 -12.33 -11.67 4.17
C PHE A 84 -13.06 -11.75 5.51
N THR A 85 -14.28 -11.22 5.61
CA THR A 85 -15.08 -11.28 6.84
C THR A 85 -15.47 -12.70 7.22
N SER A 86 -15.79 -13.56 6.24
CA SER A 86 -16.09 -14.98 6.47
C SER A 86 -14.89 -15.73 7.02
N LEU A 87 -13.68 -15.47 6.51
CA LEU A 87 -12.46 -16.06 7.07
C LEU A 87 -12.27 -15.72 8.54
N LEU A 88 -12.50 -14.46 8.92
CA LEU A 88 -12.43 -14.02 10.32
C LEU A 88 -13.51 -14.70 11.18
N VAL A 89 -14.78 -14.62 10.77
CA VAL A 89 -15.92 -15.16 11.54
C VAL A 89 -15.81 -16.67 11.71
N ILE A 90 -15.46 -17.41 10.64
CA ILE A 90 -15.32 -18.87 10.69
C ILE A 90 -14.12 -19.24 11.58
N GLY A 91 -12.98 -18.55 11.42
CA GLY A 91 -11.79 -18.79 12.24
C GLY A 91 -12.08 -18.60 13.72
N GLU A 92 -12.73 -17.49 14.08
CA GLU A 92 -13.14 -17.19 15.46
C GLU A 92 -14.19 -18.18 15.98
N GLY A 93 -15.19 -18.52 15.16
CA GLY A 93 -16.24 -19.47 15.51
C GLY A 93 -15.73 -20.90 15.74
N ILE A 94 -14.60 -21.27 15.14
CA ILE A 94 -13.92 -22.54 15.41
C ILE A 94 -12.99 -22.43 16.62
N PHE A 95 -12.17 -21.38 16.68
CA PHE A 95 -11.11 -21.23 17.67
C PHE A 95 -11.63 -20.86 19.05
N VAL A 96 -12.50 -19.85 19.15
CA VAL A 96 -12.95 -19.29 20.45
C VAL A 96 -13.66 -20.34 21.29
N PRO A 97 -14.67 -21.09 20.78
CA PRO A 97 -15.33 -22.12 21.60
C PRO A 97 -14.39 -23.25 22.04
N ALA A 98 -13.40 -23.60 21.20
CA ALA A 98 -12.42 -24.62 21.53
C ALA A 98 -11.39 -24.14 22.58
N ALA A 99 -11.03 -22.85 22.53
CA ALA A 99 -10.09 -22.22 23.45
C ALA A 99 -10.74 -21.84 24.79
N TRP A 100 -11.99 -21.38 24.78
CA TRP A 100 -12.67 -20.72 25.91
C TRP A 100 -12.57 -21.46 27.25
N PRO A 101 -12.80 -22.79 27.33
CA PRO A 101 -12.71 -23.51 28.60
C PRO A 101 -11.30 -23.52 29.20
N ARG A 102 -10.28 -23.33 28.36
CA ARG A 102 -8.85 -23.37 28.72
C ARG A 102 -8.27 -21.99 29.02
N LEU A 103 -9.04 -20.93 28.79
CA LEU A 103 -8.60 -19.55 29.01
C LEU A 103 -8.75 -19.13 30.48
N SER A 104 -7.74 -18.41 30.99
CA SER A 104 -7.79 -17.70 32.27
C SER A 104 -8.80 -16.54 32.22
N SER A 105 -9.20 -16.03 33.39
CA SER A 105 -10.15 -14.93 33.52
C SER A 105 -9.73 -13.68 32.73
N ILE A 106 -8.43 -13.37 32.69
CA ILE A 106 -7.88 -12.24 31.95
C ILE A 106 -8.15 -12.41 30.46
N HIS A 107 -7.83 -13.58 29.89
CA HIS A 107 -8.02 -13.83 28.47
C HIS A 107 -9.49 -13.86 28.06
N ARG A 108 -10.40 -14.28 28.94
CA ARG A 108 -11.86 -14.22 28.69
C ARG A 108 -12.37 -12.79 28.55
N VAL A 109 -11.70 -11.80 29.15
CA VAL A 109 -12.01 -10.37 28.97
C VAL A 109 -11.32 -9.80 27.73
N CYS A 110 -10.06 -10.16 27.49
CA CYS A 110 -9.29 -9.63 26.37
C CYS A 110 -9.76 -10.15 24.99
N VAL A 111 -10.18 -11.42 24.89
CA VAL A 111 -10.56 -12.05 23.61
C VAL A 111 -11.74 -11.32 22.93
N PRO A 112 -12.86 -11.01 23.60
CA PRO A 112 -13.94 -10.24 23.00
C PRO A 112 -13.48 -8.88 22.46
N ALA A 113 -12.62 -8.17 23.20
CA ALA A 113 -12.11 -6.86 22.77
C ALA A 113 -11.22 -6.98 21.52
N ALA A 114 -10.35 -8.00 21.47
CA ALA A 114 -9.47 -8.27 20.34
C ALA A 114 -10.24 -8.67 19.07
N ILE A 115 -11.44 -9.24 19.20
CA ILE A 115 -12.34 -9.60 18.10
C ILE A 115 -13.16 -8.40 17.63
N ILE A 116 -13.84 -7.70 18.55
CA ILE A 116 -14.80 -6.64 18.19
C ILE A 116 -14.12 -5.44 17.50
N LEU A 117 -12.92 -5.08 17.96
CA LEU A 117 -12.23 -3.87 17.49
C LEU A 117 -11.91 -3.91 15.97
N PRO A 118 -11.30 -4.97 15.41
CA PRO A 118 -11.13 -5.10 13.96
C PRO A 118 -12.42 -4.97 13.16
N TYR A 119 -13.54 -5.56 13.58
CA TYR A 119 -14.82 -5.43 12.87
C TYR A 119 -15.35 -3.99 12.89
N PHE A 120 -15.27 -3.32 14.03
CA PHE A 120 -15.66 -1.91 14.14
C PHE A 120 -14.81 -1.02 13.21
N LEU A 121 -13.49 -1.21 13.22
CA LEU A 121 -12.58 -0.45 12.37
C LEU A 121 -12.77 -0.76 10.89
N LEU A 122 -13.01 -2.03 10.53
CA LEU A 122 -13.36 -2.44 9.18
C LEU A 122 -14.64 -1.74 8.72
N TYR A 123 -15.69 -1.73 9.54
CA TYR A 123 -16.91 -0.99 9.25
C TYR A 123 -16.62 0.50 9.01
N LYS A 124 -15.85 1.14 9.91
CA LYS A 124 -15.46 2.55 9.76
C LYS A 124 -14.69 2.82 8.47
N CYS A 125 -13.79 1.93 8.06
CA CYS A 125 -13.06 2.02 6.79
C CYS A 125 -13.99 1.95 5.57
N VAL A 126 -14.98 1.06 5.60
CA VAL A 126 -15.94 0.83 4.51
C VAL A 126 -16.89 2.01 4.36
N VAL A 127 -17.47 2.49 5.46
CA VAL A 127 -18.52 3.53 5.43
C VAL A 127 -17.97 4.96 5.32
N THR A 128 -16.79 5.23 5.86
CA THR A 128 -16.20 6.57 5.80
C THR A 128 -15.60 6.81 4.42
N LYS A 129 -16.18 7.75 3.66
CA LYS A 129 -15.74 8.09 2.31
C LYS A 129 -14.85 9.34 2.31
N SER A 130 -13.88 9.35 1.40
CA SER A 130 -13.02 10.51 1.14
C SER A 130 -13.34 11.11 -0.24
N PHE A 131 -14.60 11.05 -0.66
CA PHE A 131 -15.04 11.50 -1.98
C PHE A 131 -15.09 13.03 -2.02
N ILE A 132 -14.61 13.58 -3.13
CA ILE A 132 -14.74 15.01 -3.44
C ILE A 132 -16.03 15.18 -4.23
N THR A 133 -16.90 16.02 -3.70
CA THR A 133 -18.25 16.35 -4.16
C THR A 133 -18.31 17.85 -4.44
N THR A 134 -19.39 18.31 -5.06
CA THR A 134 -19.60 19.74 -5.30
C THR A 134 -19.66 20.54 -3.99
N GLU A 135 -20.18 19.93 -2.92
CA GLU A 135 -20.41 20.60 -1.64
C GLU A 135 -19.11 20.82 -0.84
N ASN A 136 -18.15 19.89 -0.92
CA ASN A 136 -16.88 19.97 -0.20
C ASN A 136 -15.69 20.37 -1.09
N HIS A 137 -15.90 20.60 -2.39
CA HIS A 137 -14.83 20.87 -3.35
C HIS A 137 -13.92 22.04 -2.91
N GLU A 138 -14.52 23.14 -2.47
CA GLU A 138 -13.79 24.33 -2.04
C GLU A 138 -12.93 24.09 -0.78
N GLU A 139 -13.45 23.31 0.18
CA GLU A 139 -12.69 22.91 1.37
C GLU A 139 -11.50 22.03 0.98
N GLU A 140 -11.73 21.07 0.08
CA GLU A 140 -10.71 20.15 -0.40
C GLU A 140 -9.62 20.85 -1.22
N MET A 141 -9.98 21.86 -2.03
CA MET A 141 -9.04 22.73 -2.73
C MET A 141 -8.12 23.49 -1.76
N ARG A 142 -8.62 23.85 -0.57
CA ARG A 142 -7.84 24.52 0.49
C ARG A 142 -7.09 23.56 1.41
N ARG A 143 -7.23 22.24 1.22
CA ARG A 143 -6.64 21.26 2.15
C ARG A 143 -5.13 21.16 1.99
N TYR A 144 -4.64 21.14 0.75
CA TYR A 144 -3.22 21.08 0.42
C TYR A 144 -2.91 22.05 -0.73
N PRO A 145 -1.80 22.81 -0.65
CA PRO A 145 -1.35 23.64 -1.76
C PRO A 145 -0.80 22.78 -2.91
N TYR A 146 -0.76 23.35 -4.12
CA TYR A 146 -0.07 22.73 -5.24
C TYR A 146 1.44 22.88 -5.10
N ASP A 147 2.16 21.77 -5.08
CA ASP A 147 3.62 21.80 -4.98
C ASP A 147 4.33 22.14 -6.29
N ARG A 148 3.63 22.08 -7.42
CA ARG A 148 4.18 22.29 -8.78
C ARG A 148 5.37 21.34 -9.08
N VAL A 149 5.36 20.16 -8.47
CA VAL A 149 6.27 19.04 -8.72
C VAL A 149 5.46 17.77 -9.05
N LEU A 150 4.64 17.26 -8.13
CA LEU A 150 3.73 16.14 -8.40
C LEU A 150 2.30 16.59 -8.68
N PHE A 151 1.93 17.77 -8.20
CA PHE A 151 0.59 18.35 -8.32
C PHE A 151 0.68 19.80 -8.78
N HIS A 152 0.26 20.04 -10.02
CA HIS A 152 0.18 21.37 -10.61
C HIS A 152 -1.27 21.90 -10.59
N PRO A 153 -1.46 23.24 -10.58
CA PRO A 153 -2.77 23.84 -10.75
C PRO A 153 -3.33 23.63 -12.16
N GLY A 154 -4.62 23.93 -12.35
CA GLY A 154 -5.29 23.92 -13.66
C GLY A 154 -5.76 22.54 -14.17
N HIS A 155 -5.38 21.44 -13.52
CA HIS A 155 -5.78 20.09 -13.94
C HIS A 155 -7.20 19.74 -13.53
N GLN A 156 -8.12 19.62 -14.50
CA GLN A 156 -9.47 19.16 -14.25
C GLN A 156 -9.61 17.64 -14.35
N CYS A 157 -10.53 17.06 -13.58
CA CYS A 157 -10.90 15.66 -13.76
C CYS A 157 -11.78 15.51 -15.00
N SER A 158 -11.35 14.68 -15.95
CA SER A 158 -12.11 14.40 -17.18
C SER A 158 -13.46 13.74 -16.91
N THR A 159 -13.61 12.98 -15.83
CA THR A 159 -14.87 12.32 -15.44
C THR A 159 -15.74 13.22 -14.56
N CYS A 160 -15.19 13.76 -13.46
CA CYS A 160 -15.96 14.53 -12.47
C CYS A 160 -16.15 16.01 -12.83
N LYS A 161 -15.45 16.52 -13.84
CA LYS A 161 -15.60 17.87 -14.41
C LYS A 161 -15.37 19.05 -13.44
N PHE A 162 -14.51 18.85 -12.44
CA PHE A 162 -14.01 19.93 -11.57
C PHE A 162 -12.49 19.94 -11.50
N LEU A 163 -11.93 21.06 -11.05
CA LEU A 163 -10.50 21.24 -10.81
C LEU A 163 -10.02 20.28 -9.72
N LYS A 164 -8.98 19.49 -9.97
CA LYS A 164 -8.51 18.48 -9.02
C LYS A 164 -7.75 19.14 -7.87
N PRO A 165 -8.18 18.98 -6.59
CA PRO A 165 -7.37 19.37 -5.45
C PRO A 165 -6.00 18.68 -5.46
N ALA A 166 -4.99 19.32 -4.85
CA ALA A 166 -3.68 18.69 -4.67
C ALA A 166 -3.81 17.37 -3.88
N ARG A 167 -2.94 16.40 -4.17
CA ARG A 167 -2.98 15.04 -3.57
C ARG A 167 -4.25 14.23 -3.85
N SER A 168 -5.16 14.71 -4.70
CA SER A 168 -6.36 13.97 -5.10
C SER A 168 -6.14 13.10 -6.35
N LYS A 169 -6.97 12.07 -6.52
CA LYS A 169 -6.99 11.21 -7.72
C LYS A 169 -8.39 10.70 -8.01
N HIS A 170 -8.76 10.68 -9.29
CA HIS A 170 -9.98 9.99 -9.72
C HIS A 170 -9.77 8.47 -9.63
N CYS A 171 -10.62 7.79 -8.87
CA CYS A 171 -10.65 6.35 -8.81
C CYS A 171 -11.76 5.83 -9.72
N SER A 172 -11.40 5.09 -10.77
CA SER A 172 -12.36 4.46 -11.68
C SER A 172 -13.19 3.36 -11.00
N PHE A 173 -12.75 2.80 -9.88
CA PHE A 173 -13.55 1.84 -9.13
C PHE A 173 -14.65 2.54 -8.33
N CYS A 174 -14.29 3.60 -7.61
CA CYS A 174 -15.27 4.38 -6.83
C CYS A 174 -16.07 5.37 -7.68
N GLN A 175 -15.69 5.61 -8.94
CA GLN A 175 -16.29 6.60 -9.84
C GLN A 175 -16.32 8.01 -9.24
N ALA A 176 -15.29 8.35 -8.46
CA ALA A 176 -15.18 9.62 -7.75
C ALA A 176 -13.72 10.05 -7.63
N CYS A 177 -13.48 11.37 -7.56
CA CYS A 177 -12.21 11.88 -7.08
C CYS A 177 -12.11 11.70 -5.57
N ILE A 178 -10.96 11.21 -5.13
CA ILE A 178 -10.70 10.90 -3.73
C ILE A 178 -9.69 11.92 -3.20
N SER A 179 -10.02 12.58 -2.08
CA SER A 179 -9.12 13.49 -1.38
C SER A 179 -7.97 12.71 -0.70
N ARG A 180 -6.74 13.26 -0.80
CA ARG A 180 -5.49 12.62 -0.34
C ARG A 180 -5.48 11.13 -0.67
N HIS A 181 -5.67 10.81 -1.94
CA HIS A 181 -5.86 9.44 -2.38
C HIS A 181 -4.63 8.59 -2.06
N ASP A 182 -4.80 7.54 -1.24
CA ASP A 182 -3.74 6.58 -0.96
C ASP A 182 -3.80 5.42 -1.98
N HIS A 183 -4.82 4.57 -1.86
CA HIS A 183 -5.07 3.48 -2.80
C HIS A 183 -6.56 3.10 -2.80
N HIS A 184 -6.98 2.38 -3.84
CA HIS A 184 -8.23 1.66 -3.81
C HIS A 184 -8.01 0.29 -3.15
N CYS A 185 -8.70 0.02 -2.04
CA CYS A 185 -8.54 -1.23 -1.31
C CYS A 185 -9.72 -2.16 -1.62
N ILE A 186 -9.45 -3.21 -2.38
CA ILE A 186 -10.44 -4.23 -2.74
C ILE A 186 -11.04 -4.93 -1.51
N TRP A 187 -10.27 -5.01 -0.42
CA TRP A 187 -10.70 -5.60 0.86
C TRP A 187 -11.72 -4.74 1.60
N LEU A 188 -11.80 -3.45 1.28
CA LEU A 188 -12.74 -2.50 1.89
C LEU A 188 -13.87 -2.11 0.94
N MET A 189 -13.78 -2.51 -0.33
CA MET A 189 -14.60 -1.97 -1.42
C MET A 189 -14.65 -0.43 -1.41
N ASN A 190 -13.53 0.19 -1.05
CA ASN A 190 -13.46 1.62 -0.81
C ASN A 190 -12.04 2.12 -1.03
N CYS A 191 -11.91 3.39 -1.41
CA CYS A 191 -10.62 4.05 -1.38
C CYS A 191 -10.22 4.41 0.04
N VAL A 192 -8.94 4.21 0.34
CA VAL A 192 -8.28 4.82 1.50
C VAL A 192 -7.83 6.22 1.07
N GLY A 193 -8.23 7.23 1.82
CA GLY A 193 -7.94 8.63 1.56
C GLY A 193 -7.99 9.47 2.84
N ALA A 194 -8.17 10.77 2.69
CA ALA A 194 -8.08 11.74 3.79
C ALA A 194 -8.89 11.35 5.05
N ASN A 195 -10.15 10.95 4.89
CA ASN A 195 -11.09 10.81 6.01
C ASN A 195 -11.03 9.44 6.70
N ASN A 196 -10.50 8.41 6.03
CA ASN A 196 -10.51 7.03 6.54
C ASN A 196 -9.13 6.39 6.68
N CYS A 197 -8.05 7.12 6.38
CA CYS A 197 -6.68 6.64 6.59
C CYS A 197 -6.43 6.23 8.05
N VAL A 198 -6.88 7.03 9.03
CA VAL A 198 -6.73 6.70 10.46
C VAL A 198 -7.41 5.38 10.84
N TYR A 199 -8.61 5.12 10.33
CA TYR A 199 -9.31 3.86 10.58
C TYR A 199 -8.58 2.69 9.92
N PHE A 200 -8.03 2.90 8.72
CA PHE A 200 -7.29 1.89 7.99
C PHE A 200 -6.00 1.49 8.71
N ILE A 201 -5.21 2.47 9.18
CA ILE A 201 -4.01 2.18 9.98
C ILE A 201 -4.38 1.49 11.29
N SER A 202 -5.43 1.97 11.97
CA SER A 202 -5.93 1.35 13.20
C SER A 202 -6.40 -0.09 12.95
N LEU A 203 -7.05 -0.35 11.82
CA LEU A 203 -7.49 -1.69 11.40
C LEU A 203 -6.28 -2.61 11.25
N LEU A 204 -5.23 -2.17 10.54
CA LEU A 204 -3.98 -2.94 10.39
C LEU A 204 -3.35 -3.26 11.75
N VAL A 205 -3.26 -2.27 12.65
CA VAL A 205 -2.76 -2.50 14.02
C VAL A 205 -3.62 -3.52 14.75
N SER A 206 -4.95 -3.37 14.74
CA SER A 206 -5.87 -4.28 15.44
C SER A 206 -5.82 -5.70 14.89
N LEU A 207 -5.72 -5.87 13.57
CA LEU A 207 -5.57 -7.17 12.92
C LEU A 207 -4.21 -7.80 13.26
N SER A 208 -3.11 -7.03 13.22
CA SER A 208 -1.80 -7.52 13.64
C SER A 208 -1.80 -7.98 15.09
N VAL A 209 -2.40 -7.19 15.99
CA VAL A 209 -2.53 -7.56 17.41
C VAL A 209 -3.38 -8.82 17.58
N MET A 210 -4.53 -8.91 16.91
CA MET A 210 -5.40 -10.09 16.96
C MET A 210 -4.68 -11.35 16.47
N LEU A 211 -3.96 -11.27 15.34
CA LEU A 211 -3.23 -12.41 14.78
C LEU A 211 -2.06 -12.84 15.68
N ILE A 212 -1.29 -11.90 16.24
CA ILE A 212 -0.18 -12.22 17.17
C ILE A 212 -0.74 -12.81 18.47
N TYR A 213 -1.75 -12.18 19.05
CA TYR A 213 -2.36 -12.62 20.31
C TYR A 213 -3.07 -13.97 20.16
N GLY A 214 -3.82 -14.17 19.08
CA GLY A 214 -4.43 -15.46 18.75
C GLY A 214 -3.38 -16.55 18.51
N SER A 215 -2.26 -16.23 17.84
CA SER A 215 -1.14 -17.16 17.67
C SER A 215 -0.51 -17.53 19.01
N TYR A 216 -0.32 -16.56 19.92
CA TYR A 216 0.16 -16.82 21.27
C TYR A 216 -0.77 -17.75 22.06
N LEU A 217 -2.08 -17.48 22.07
CA LEU A 217 -3.06 -18.33 22.74
C LEU A 217 -3.11 -19.74 22.13
N GLY A 218 -3.09 -19.83 20.80
CA GLY A 218 -3.07 -21.09 20.07
C GLY A 218 -1.83 -21.92 20.43
N HIS A 219 -0.65 -21.30 20.40
CA HIS A 219 0.59 -21.94 20.84
C HIS A 219 0.50 -22.41 22.29
N SER A 220 0.05 -21.56 23.22
CA SER A 220 -0.08 -21.92 24.64
C SER A 220 -0.96 -23.16 24.83
N ILE A 221 -2.13 -23.20 24.20
CA ILE A 221 -3.05 -24.33 24.29
C ILE A 221 -2.46 -25.61 23.67
N LEU A 222 -1.77 -25.49 22.53
CA LEU A 222 -1.13 -26.62 21.87
C LEU A 222 0.08 -27.13 22.67
N SER A 223 0.85 -26.25 23.32
CA SER A 223 1.94 -26.64 24.22
C SER A 223 1.44 -27.45 25.42
N GLU A 224 0.29 -27.10 26.00
CA GLU A 224 -0.32 -27.93 27.04
C GLU A 224 -0.79 -29.28 26.49
N THR A 225 -1.28 -29.31 25.25
CA THR A 225 -1.65 -30.56 24.58
C THR A 225 -0.40 -31.42 24.32
N LEU A 226 0.73 -30.82 23.94
CA LEU A 226 2.02 -31.51 23.78
C LEU A 226 2.48 -32.17 25.09
N LYS A 227 2.44 -31.43 26.21
CA LYS A 227 2.80 -31.96 27.54
C LYS A 227 1.94 -33.14 27.97
N GLN A 228 0.67 -33.15 27.57
CA GLN A 228 -0.25 -34.25 27.88
C GLN A 228 -0.02 -35.50 27.01
N MET A 229 0.39 -35.32 25.75
CA MET A 229 0.53 -36.43 24.80
C MET A 229 1.93 -37.03 24.74
N VAL A 230 2.97 -36.25 25.08
CA VAL A 230 4.37 -36.67 24.94
C VAL A 230 5.06 -36.55 26.29
N PRO A 231 5.50 -37.68 26.89
CA PRO A 231 6.29 -37.68 28.13
C PRO A 231 7.55 -36.81 28.02
N PRO A 232 7.98 -36.14 29.10
CA PRO A 232 9.11 -35.22 29.08
C PRO A 232 10.42 -35.88 28.61
N GLU A 233 10.65 -37.15 28.94
CA GLU A 233 11.82 -37.91 28.46
C GLU A 233 11.89 -37.99 26.92
N ILE A 234 10.73 -38.16 26.27
CA ILE A 234 10.64 -38.20 24.80
C ILE A 234 10.79 -36.80 24.22
N GLN A 235 10.29 -35.76 24.90
CA GLN A 235 10.47 -34.37 24.48
C GLN A 235 11.95 -33.95 24.47
N GLU A 236 12.70 -34.34 25.51
CA GLU A 236 14.14 -34.07 25.61
C GLU A 236 14.96 -34.86 24.59
N ALA A 237 14.50 -36.08 24.25
CA ALA A 237 15.09 -36.91 23.20
C ALA A 237 14.77 -36.43 21.77
N MET A 238 13.75 -35.58 21.58
CA MET A 238 13.40 -35.01 20.29
C MET A 238 14.36 -33.88 19.87
N GLN A 239 15.61 -34.25 19.57
CA GLN A 239 16.60 -33.32 19.06
C GLN A 239 16.56 -33.28 17.54
N GLY A 240 16.18 -32.12 16.98
CA GLY A 240 16.26 -31.85 15.54
C GLY A 240 14.96 -31.42 14.87
N TRP A 241 15.09 -30.72 13.74
CA TRP A 241 13.98 -30.11 13.01
C TRP A 241 12.90 -31.11 12.58
N THR A 242 13.28 -32.32 12.15
CA THR A 242 12.30 -33.33 11.69
C THR A 242 11.44 -33.86 12.84
N ALA A 243 12.05 -34.16 13.99
CA ALA A 243 11.33 -34.59 15.18
C ALA A 243 10.38 -33.48 15.66
N TRP A 244 10.86 -32.23 15.70
CA TRP A 244 10.06 -31.07 16.06
C TRP A 244 8.83 -30.91 15.13
N ILE A 245 9.03 -30.91 13.81
CA ILE A 245 7.93 -30.75 12.83
C ILE A 245 6.90 -31.87 12.98
N ASN A 246 7.35 -33.13 13.09
CA ASN A 246 6.46 -34.28 13.19
C ASN A 246 5.61 -34.23 14.46
N THR A 247 6.23 -33.92 15.59
CA THR A 247 5.51 -33.86 16.86
C THR A 247 4.53 -32.70 16.90
N TRP A 248 4.93 -31.51 16.44
CA TRP A 248 3.99 -30.39 16.32
C TRP A 248 2.87 -30.68 15.32
N GLY A 249 3.16 -31.41 14.24
CA GLY A 249 2.14 -31.93 13.32
C GLY A 249 1.12 -32.81 14.02
N ILE A 250 1.56 -33.75 14.86
CA ILE A 250 0.68 -34.63 15.67
C ILE A 250 -0.15 -33.80 16.66
N VAL A 251 0.47 -32.82 17.33
CA VAL A 251 -0.23 -31.96 18.30
C VAL A 251 -1.33 -31.13 17.64
N ILE A 252 -1.05 -30.60 16.45
CA ILE A 252 -2.01 -29.84 15.65
C ILE A 252 -3.16 -30.73 15.20
N THR A 253 -2.90 -31.96 14.75
CA THR A 253 -3.96 -32.89 14.30
C THR A 253 -4.76 -33.48 15.46
N ALA A 254 -4.17 -33.59 16.65
CA ALA A 254 -4.87 -34.02 17.86
C ALA A 254 -5.88 -32.97 18.36
N ASN A 255 -5.67 -31.69 18.07
CA ASN A 255 -6.62 -30.61 18.37
C ASN A 255 -6.87 -29.74 17.13
N PRO A 256 -7.58 -30.26 16.11
CA PRO A 256 -7.63 -29.64 14.79
C PRO A 256 -8.32 -28.26 14.80
N ARG A 257 -9.28 -28.03 15.70
CA ARG A 257 -9.97 -26.73 15.81
C ARG A 257 -9.01 -25.61 16.20
N VAL A 258 -8.18 -25.85 17.23
CA VAL A 258 -7.17 -24.88 17.67
C VAL A 258 -5.99 -24.88 16.71
N GLY A 259 -5.51 -26.06 16.30
CA GLY A 259 -4.33 -26.26 15.47
C GLY A 259 -4.43 -25.64 14.08
N THR A 260 -5.55 -25.85 13.36
CA THR A 260 -5.74 -25.30 12.02
C THR A 260 -5.83 -23.78 12.03
N VAL A 261 -6.60 -23.19 12.96
CA VAL A 261 -6.73 -21.73 13.06
C VAL A 261 -5.41 -21.10 13.55
N PHE A 262 -4.69 -21.75 14.48
CA PHE A 262 -3.35 -21.33 14.89
C PHE A 262 -2.39 -21.24 13.71
N LEU A 263 -2.30 -22.28 12.88
CA LEU A 263 -1.45 -22.26 11.67
C LEU A 263 -1.85 -21.14 10.72
N LEU A 264 -3.15 -20.95 10.48
CA LEU A 264 -3.64 -19.86 9.64
C LEU A 264 -3.21 -18.49 10.18
N MET A 265 -3.33 -18.24 11.48
CA MET A 265 -2.93 -16.98 12.11
C MET A 265 -1.41 -16.76 11.99
N VAL A 266 -0.60 -17.79 12.27
CA VAL A 266 0.87 -17.71 12.16
C VAL A 266 1.31 -17.41 10.73
N MET A 267 0.67 -18.05 9.74
CA MET A 267 1.02 -17.84 8.33
C MET A 267 0.55 -16.50 7.78
N THR A 268 -0.53 -15.92 8.32
CA THR A 268 -1.09 -14.64 7.85
C THR A 268 -0.58 -13.42 8.62
N ALA A 269 -0.10 -13.58 9.86
CA ALA A 269 0.48 -12.50 10.66
C ALA A 269 1.61 -11.73 9.95
N PRO A 270 2.59 -12.38 9.28
CA PRO A 270 3.67 -11.67 8.58
C PRO A 270 3.16 -10.74 7.49
N LEU A 271 2.10 -11.12 6.77
CA LEU A 271 1.50 -10.27 5.73
C LEU A 271 0.90 -9.00 6.35
N ALA A 272 0.10 -9.15 7.41
CA ALA A 272 -0.50 -8.01 8.10
C ALA A 272 0.56 -7.07 8.71
N ILE A 273 1.58 -7.63 9.35
CA ILE A 273 2.68 -6.86 9.96
C ILE A 273 3.50 -6.15 8.88
N SER A 274 3.82 -6.81 7.77
CA SER A 274 4.58 -6.20 6.67
C SER A 274 3.81 -5.03 6.06
N PHE A 275 2.49 -5.17 5.92
CA PHE A 275 1.64 -4.11 5.39
C PHE A 275 1.52 -2.93 6.36
N LEU A 276 1.40 -3.20 7.67
CA LEU A 276 1.48 -2.17 8.71
C LEU A 276 2.83 -1.45 8.72
N ALA A 277 3.94 -2.19 8.59
CA ALA A 277 5.28 -1.63 8.54
C ALA A 277 5.47 -0.71 7.32
N TYR A 278 4.99 -1.14 6.16
CA TYR A 278 5.02 -0.33 4.94
C TYR A 278 4.22 0.96 5.10
N HIS A 279 3.00 0.90 5.62
CA HIS A 279 2.23 2.12 5.88
C HIS A 279 2.84 3.01 6.96
N THR A 280 3.49 2.43 7.97
CA THR A 280 4.25 3.20 8.97
C THR A 280 5.43 3.94 8.32
N TYR A 281 6.12 3.30 7.38
CA TYR A 281 7.16 3.95 6.57
C TYR A 281 6.59 5.09 5.70
N LEU A 282 5.42 4.90 5.07
CA LEU A 282 4.76 5.94 4.29
C LEU A 282 4.40 7.17 5.15
N ILE A 283 3.89 6.95 6.37
CA ILE A 283 3.63 8.02 7.34
C ILE A 283 4.95 8.70 7.73
N TRP A 284 6.00 7.94 8.01
CA TRP A 284 7.32 8.50 8.30
C TRP A 284 7.83 9.37 7.15
N ALA A 285 7.69 8.94 5.90
CA ALA A 285 8.11 9.68 4.72
C ALA A 285 7.15 10.82 4.29
N GLY A 286 5.97 10.95 4.92
CA GLY A 286 4.96 11.98 4.62
C GLY A 286 4.13 11.74 3.35
N VAL A 287 4.31 10.60 2.68
CA VAL A 287 3.73 10.32 1.35
C VAL A 287 2.62 9.27 1.42
N THR A 288 1.67 9.36 0.49
CA THR A 288 0.69 8.29 0.27
C THR A 288 1.27 7.17 -0.60
N THR A 289 0.62 6.00 -0.65
CA THR A 289 1.00 4.91 -1.57
C THR A 289 1.03 5.41 -3.02
N ASN A 290 0.03 6.19 -3.44
CA ASN A 290 -0.03 6.77 -4.79
C ASN A 290 1.11 7.76 -5.07
N GLU A 291 1.49 8.58 -4.09
CA GLU A 291 2.62 9.50 -4.23
C GLU A 291 3.96 8.75 -4.25
N SER A 292 4.11 7.70 -3.42
CA SER A 292 5.31 6.87 -3.43
C SER A 292 5.55 6.19 -4.78
N ALA A 293 4.46 5.79 -5.47
CA ALA A 293 4.53 5.28 -6.83
C ALA A 293 5.01 6.36 -7.82
N LYS A 294 4.45 7.58 -7.76
CA LYS A 294 4.92 8.70 -8.59
C LYS A 294 6.40 9.00 -8.37
N TRP A 295 6.87 9.01 -7.12
CA TRP A 295 8.28 9.21 -6.81
C TRP A 295 9.17 8.08 -7.30
N SER A 296 8.64 6.85 -7.41
CA SER A 296 9.38 5.75 -8.04
C SER A 296 9.57 6.01 -9.53
N ASP A 297 8.58 6.58 -10.22
CA ASP A 297 8.70 6.94 -11.65
C ASP A 297 9.78 8.02 -11.82
N TRP A 298 9.75 9.07 -10.99
CA TRP A 298 10.81 10.10 -10.95
C TRP A 298 12.19 9.53 -10.67
N LYS A 299 12.28 8.50 -9.81
CA LYS A 299 13.56 7.85 -9.52
C LYS A 299 14.11 7.16 -10.77
N ASP A 300 13.27 6.46 -11.53
CA ASP A 300 13.65 5.86 -12.80
C ASP A 300 14.14 6.97 -13.77
N ASP A 301 13.41 8.09 -13.89
CA ASP A 301 13.82 9.22 -14.76
C ASP A 301 15.15 9.89 -14.32
N VAL A 302 15.42 9.98 -13.02
CA VAL A 302 16.69 10.48 -12.48
C VAL A 302 17.84 9.50 -12.79
N GLU A 303 17.60 8.19 -12.66
CA GLU A 303 18.60 7.16 -12.98
C GLU A 303 18.93 7.15 -14.48
N ASP A 304 17.94 7.42 -15.33
CA ASP A 304 18.11 7.54 -16.78
C ASP A 304 18.71 8.91 -17.20
N GLY A 305 18.77 9.88 -16.28
CA GLY A 305 19.42 11.17 -16.50
C GLY A 305 18.55 12.25 -17.14
N PHE A 306 17.23 12.07 -17.16
CA PHE A 306 16.28 13.00 -17.79
C PHE A 306 15.78 14.12 -16.89
N VAL A 307 16.24 14.18 -15.64
CA VAL A 307 15.73 15.14 -14.65
C VAL A 307 16.73 16.25 -14.37
N PHE A 308 16.25 17.49 -14.46
CA PHE A 308 17.01 18.69 -14.17
C PHE A 308 16.36 19.47 -13.02
N LYS A 309 17.17 19.94 -12.07
CA LYS A 309 16.76 20.75 -10.92
C LYS A 309 17.31 22.17 -11.03
N THR A 310 16.48 23.14 -10.67
CA THR A 310 16.92 24.52 -10.41
C THR A 310 16.15 25.11 -9.23
N LYS A 311 16.43 26.39 -8.92
CA LYS A 311 15.69 27.17 -7.92
C LYS A 311 14.76 28.15 -8.61
N ARG A 312 13.55 28.29 -8.10
CA ARG A 312 12.56 29.24 -8.61
C ARG A 312 13.05 30.68 -8.49
N SER A 313 13.78 31.02 -7.44
CA SER A 313 14.39 32.35 -7.28
C SER A 313 15.43 32.69 -8.37
N LEU A 314 15.96 31.70 -9.08
CA LEU A 314 16.96 31.90 -10.14
C LEU A 314 16.32 32.06 -11.53
N ILE A 315 15.09 31.57 -11.71
CA ILE A 315 14.39 31.57 -13.00
C ILE A 315 13.37 32.71 -13.08
N PHE A 316 12.72 33.05 -11.97
CA PHE A 316 11.66 34.06 -11.93
C PHE A 316 12.08 35.25 -11.07
N ASP A 317 12.20 36.44 -11.68
CA ASP A 317 12.54 37.69 -10.99
C ASP A 317 11.42 38.20 -10.05
N ARG A 318 10.20 37.71 -10.24
CA ARG A 318 9.05 37.98 -9.37
C ARG A 318 8.50 36.66 -8.83
N PRO A 319 8.07 36.61 -7.56
CA PRO A 319 7.33 35.45 -7.07
C PRO A 319 6.13 35.23 -7.98
N LEU A 320 5.96 33.99 -8.45
CA LEU A 320 4.73 33.57 -9.14
C LEU A 320 3.53 34.04 -8.31
N PRO A 321 2.46 34.56 -8.93
CA PRO A 321 1.25 34.89 -8.19
C PRO A 321 0.86 33.67 -7.35
N MET A 322 0.87 33.85 -6.03
CA MET A 322 0.29 32.87 -5.12
C MET A 322 -1.18 32.78 -5.49
N ASP A 323 -1.61 31.59 -5.90
CA ASP A 323 -3.03 31.34 -6.07
C ASP A 323 -3.72 31.45 -4.71
N LEU A 324 -5.04 31.63 -4.69
CA LEU A 324 -5.84 31.76 -3.46
C LEU A 324 -5.72 30.52 -2.55
N TYR A 325 -5.17 29.43 -3.10
CA TYR A 325 -4.96 28.12 -2.48
C TYR A 325 -3.48 27.81 -2.16
N ASP A 326 -2.56 28.77 -2.36
CA ASP A 326 -1.11 28.56 -2.16
C ASP A 326 -0.62 28.79 -0.70
N GLU A 327 -1.50 29.06 0.29
CA GLU A 327 -1.07 29.28 1.69
C GLU A 327 -0.95 28.00 2.57
N LEU A 328 0.20 27.92 3.25
CA LEU A 328 0.56 27.20 4.50
C LEU A 328 0.33 25.68 4.56
N TRP A 329 1.13 24.96 3.77
CA TRP A 329 1.71 23.69 4.23
C TRP A 329 3.05 23.98 4.94
N PRO A 330 3.46 23.25 6.00
CA PRO A 330 4.63 23.64 6.81
C PRO A 330 5.96 23.67 6.04
N VAL A 331 6.03 22.96 4.92
CA VAL A 331 7.24 22.82 4.10
C VAL A 331 7.03 23.56 2.78
N HIS A 332 7.79 24.63 2.58
CA HIS A 332 7.92 25.31 1.29
C HIS A 332 9.28 24.97 0.69
N THR A 333 9.31 24.61 -0.59
CA THR A 333 10.55 24.46 -1.35
C THR A 333 10.59 25.49 -2.48
N ASP A 334 11.79 25.96 -2.77
CA ASP A 334 12.09 26.79 -3.92
C ASP A 334 12.52 25.93 -5.13
N GLN A 335 12.48 24.59 -5.04
CA GLN A 335 12.93 23.73 -6.12
C GLN A 335 11.97 23.76 -7.31
N ILE A 336 12.55 23.68 -8.51
CA ILE A 336 11.87 23.37 -9.75
C ILE A 336 12.52 22.11 -10.31
N LEU A 337 11.70 21.14 -10.71
CA LEU A 337 12.13 19.95 -11.40
C LEU A 337 11.53 19.93 -12.80
N VAL A 338 12.34 19.59 -13.79
CA VAL A 338 11.91 19.43 -15.18
C VAL A 338 12.44 18.10 -15.70
N THR A 339 11.60 17.42 -16.48
CA THR A 339 11.92 16.19 -17.20
C THR A 339 12.12 16.52 -18.67
N ASP A 340 13.28 16.21 -19.23
CA ASP A 340 13.59 16.43 -20.64
C ASP A 340 14.75 15.54 -21.12
N GLU A 341 14.84 15.28 -22.43
CA GLU A 341 15.91 14.47 -23.04
C GLU A 341 17.26 15.20 -23.01
N ASP A 342 17.23 16.49 -23.36
CA ASP A 342 18.41 17.36 -23.40
C ASP A 342 18.39 18.39 -22.26
N PRO A 343 19.56 18.90 -21.81
CA PRO A 343 19.62 19.99 -20.86
C PRO A 343 18.77 21.21 -21.27
N PRO A 344 18.10 21.88 -20.32
CA PRO A 344 17.43 23.16 -20.59
C PRO A 344 18.43 24.21 -21.10
N THR A 345 18.06 24.94 -22.15
CA THR A 345 18.87 26.02 -22.75
C THR A 345 18.44 27.39 -22.26
N GLU A 346 19.31 28.40 -22.43
CA GLU A 346 18.95 29.78 -22.08
C GLU A 346 17.70 30.25 -22.85
N GLY A 347 16.77 30.91 -22.15
CA GLY A 347 15.52 31.39 -22.75
C GLY A 347 14.44 30.32 -22.95
N CYS A 348 14.63 29.09 -22.46
CA CYS A 348 13.57 28.09 -22.44
C CYS A 348 12.37 28.56 -21.59
N LEU A 349 11.16 28.27 -22.07
CA LEU A 349 9.93 28.60 -21.35
C LEU A 349 9.35 27.34 -20.72
N LEU A 350 9.14 27.39 -19.40
CA LEU A 350 8.56 26.29 -18.65
C LEU A 350 7.05 26.24 -18.83
N ALA A 351 6.49 25.03 -18.94
CA ALA A 351 5.06 24.84 -18.89
C ALA A 351 4.53 25.22 -17.49
N SER A 352 3.45 25.98 -17.41
CA SER A 352 2.85 26.40 -16.14
C SER A 352 2.14 25.25 -15.39
N GLY A 353 1.72 24.21 -16.12
CA GLY A 353 0.93 23.09 -15.61
C GLY A 353 1.65 21.73 -15.61
N SER A 354 2.94 21.66 -15.93
CA SER A 354 3.70 20.40 -15.95
C SER A 354 5.19 20.62 -15.72
N ASN A 355 5.94 19.54 -15.54
CA ASN A 355 7.40 19.55 -15.40
C ASN A 355 8.12 19.50 -16.77
N CYS A 356 7.50 20.06 -17.81
CA CYS A 356 8.05 20.02 -19.17
C CYS A 356 8.48 21.41 -19.63
N ILE A 357 9.44 21.46 -20.55
CA ILE A 357 9.74 22.69 -21.29
C ILE A 357 8.65 22.88 -22.36
N ALA A 358 7.93 23.99 -22.31
CA ALA A 358 6.86 24.31 -23.26
C ALA A 358 7.42 24.81 -24.60
N HIS A 359 8.52 25.55 -24.57
CA HIS A 359 9.16 26.08 -25.76
C HIS A 359 10.68 26.10 -25.60
N ARG A 360 11.37 25.50 -26.57
CA ARG A 360 12.81 25.59 -26.73
C ARG A 360 13.14 26.63 -27.79
N PRO A 361 14.00 27.62 -27.50
CA PRO A 361 14.57 28.48 -28.53
C PRO A 361 15.53 27.66 -29.42
N ALA A 362 16.08 28.27 -30.47
CA ALA A 362 16.86 27.59 -31.51
C ALA A 362 17.98 26.66 -30.94
N SER A 363 18.26 25.58 -31.67
CA SER A 363 19.10 24.44 -31.24
C SER A 363 20.58 24.77 -30.97
N ASP A 364 21.01 25.99 -31.26
CA ASP A 364 22.38 26.49 -31.14
C ASP A 364 22.68 27.22 -29.82
N LEU A 365 21.65 27.48 -28.99
CA LEU A 365 21.84 28.12 -27.70
C LEU A 365 22.48 27.17 -26.66
N PRO A 366 23.42 27.66 -25.84
CA PRO A 366 24.09 26.83 -24.84
C PRO A 366 23.13 26.39 -23.72
N PRO A 367 23.45 25.28 -23.02
CA PRO A 367 22.75 24.88 -21.81
C PRO A 367 22.79 25.99 -20.74
N ASP A 368 21.65 26.23 -20.09
CA ASP A 368 21.55 27.22 -19.03
C ASP A 368 22.22 26.70 -17.75
N PRO A 369 23.27 27.36 -17.24
CA PRO A 369 24.05 26.88 -16.11
C PRO A 369 23.27 26.86 -14.79
N ARG A 370 22.10 27.51 -14.73
CA ARG A 370 21.21 27.47 -13.55
C ARG A 370 20.55 26.11 -13.36
N TRP A 371 20.56 25.24 -14.37
CA TRP A 371 19.99 23.90 -14.30
C TRP A 371 21.06 22.86 -14.00
N LYS A 372 20.79 22.02 -13.02
CA LYS A 372 21.65 20.90 -12.63
C LYS A 372 20.96 19.59 -12.97
N GLN A 373 21.59 18.74 -13.78
CA GLN A 373 21.14 17.37 -13.97
C GLN A 373 21.22 16.60 -12.65
N LEU A 374 20.13 15.94 -12.27
CA LEU A 374 20.08 15.09 -11.09
C LEU A 374 20.60 13.70 -11.43
N ARG A 375 21.41 13.13 -10.52
CA ARG A 375 21.90 11.74 -10.60
C ARG A 375 21.38 10.87 -9.47
N THR A 376 20.70 11.47 -8.49
CA THR A 376 20.20 10.77 -7.30
C THR A 376 18.99 11.50 -6.73
N MET A 377 18.03 10.72 -6.22
CA MET A 377 16.87 11.25 -5.50
C MET A 377 17.24 11.94 -4.18
N ARG A 378 18.46 11.75 -3.66
CA ARG A 378 18.92 12.45 -2.44
C ARG A 378 18.97 13.97 -2.61
N ASP A 379 19.12 14.44 -3.84
CA ASP A 379 19.17 15.86 -4.17
C ASP A 379 17.76 16.44 -4.39
N VAL A 380 16.68 15.65 -4.30
CA VAL A 380 15.29 16.11 -4.40
C VAL A 380 14.76 16.41 -2.99
N ASP A 381 14.18 17.58 -2.80
CA ASP A 381 13.63 17.95 -1.50
C ASP A 381 12.33 17.18 -1.25
N ASN A 382 12.23 16.47 -0.12
CA ASN A 382 10.98 15.84 0.28
C ASN A 382 10.03 16.89 0.88
N ILE A 383 9.16 17.42 0.01
CA ILE A 383 8.16 18.44 0.34
C ILE A 383 7.02 17.95 1.24
N TYR A 384 6.88 16.64 1.43
CA TYR A 384 5.77 16.06 2.18
C TYR A 384 6.14 15.66 3.60
N ASP A 385 7.43 15.49 3.89
CA ASP A 385 7.88 15.09 5.22
C ASP A 385 7.94 16.28 6.16
N MET A 386 6.98 16.34 7.09
CA MET A 386 6.95 17.30 8.19
C MET A 386 7.61 16.75 9.47
N GLY A 387 8.21 15.56 9.39
CA GLY A 387 8.60 14.74 10.53
C GLY A 387 7.48 13.80 10.97
N PHE A 388 7.87 12.60 11.43
CA PHE A 388 6.96 11.49 11.76
C PHE A 388 5.71 11.90 12.56
N TRP A 389 5.88 12.66 13.64
CA TRP A 389 4.76 13.04 14.51
C TRP A 389 3.77 14.01 13.85
N TYR A 390 4.25 14.90 12.99
CA TYR A 390 3.41 15.82 12.23
C TYR A 390 2.68 15.08 11.10
N ASN A 391 3.38 14.20 10.39
CA ASN A 391 2.76 13.34 9.38
C ASN A 391 1.68 12.44 10.00
N LEU A 392 1.93 11.90 11.19
CA LEU A 392 0.94 11.11 11.92
C LEU A 392 -0.27 11.95 12.33
N ARG A 393 -0.08 13.20 12.78
CA ARG A 393 -1.19 14.11 13.10
C ARG A 393 -2.06 14.40 11.88
N ASP A 394 -1.44 14.64 10.72
CA ASP A 394 -2.13 14.82 9.43
C ASP A 394 -2.98 13.59 9.08
N VAL A 395 -2.42 12.39 9.21
CA VAL A 395 -3.13 11.12 8.97
C VAL A 395 -4.32 10.92 9.91
N VAL A 396 -4.19 11.37 11.16
CA VAL A 396 -5.23 11.28 12.21
C VAL A 396 -6.29 12.38 12.05
N GLY A 397 -6.18 13.24 11.03
CA GLY A 397 -7.15 14.32 10.77
C GLY A 397 -7.04 15.48 11.75
N ARG A 398 -5.93 15.57 12.51
CA ARG A 398 -5.63 16.74 13.33
C ARG A 398 -4.86 17.72 12.46
N SER A 399 -5.54 18.79 12.03
CA SER A 399 -4.98 19.86 11.20
C SER A 399 -3.55 20.22 11.64
N VAL A 400 -2.59 20.04 10.73
CA VAL A 400 -1.19 20.47 10.91
C VAL A 400 -1.01 21.92 10.43
N ARG A 401 -2.10 22.64 10.10
CA ARG A 401 -2.01 24.06 9.78
C ARG A 401 -1.33 24.77 10.94
N ARG A 402 -0.24 25.47 10.66
CA ARG A 402 0.30 26.47 11.59
C ARG A 402 -0.89 27.35 11.99
N SER A 403 -1.27 27.34 13.26
CA SER A 403 -2.11 28.41 13.77
C SER A 403 -1.37 29.69 13.43
N LYS A 404 -2.04 30.65 12.78
CA LYS A 404 -1.59 32.04 12.86
C LYS A 404 -1.45 32.33 14.35
N GLU A 405 -0.24 32.25 14.88
CA GLU A 405 0.06 32.94 16.12
C GLU A 405 -0.33 34.38 15.85
N THR A 406 -1.38 34.78 16.55
CA THR A 406 -1.82 36.16 16.68
C THR A 406 -0.75 36.88 17.49
N SER A 407 0.39 37.16 16.88
CA SER A 407 1.31 38.23 17.27
C SER A 407 1.16 39.29 16.18
N GLY A 408 0.29 40.30 16.29
CA GLY A 408 -0.07 40.97 17.53
C GLY A 408 1.09 41.86 17.99
N ILE A 409 1.58 42.73 17.10
CA ILE A 409 1.98 44.15 17.27
C ILE A 409 2.90 44.54 16.11
#